data_AF-A0A843DZB7-F1
#
_entry.id   AF-A0A843DZB7-F1
#
_cell.length_a   1.000
_cell.length_b   1.000
_cell.length_c   1.000
_cell.angle_alpha   90.00
_cell.angle_beta   90.00
_cell.angle_gamma   90.00
#
_symmetry.space_group_name_H-M   'P 1'
#
loop_
_entity.id
_entity.type
_entity.pdbx_description
1 polymer ?
#
loop_
_entity_poly.entity_id
_entity_poly.type
_entity_poly.pdbx_seq_one_letter_code
_entity_poly.pdbx_strand_id
1 'polypeptide(L)'
;MSLGLASWYGVEAVAGKAKGLTRARYYPGAKELIVKVLADKRTHRLIGAQIIAGEEATGRIDWLTSAILSGVTAEEFLVRSENAYCPPTSQVRDVVFAAVEDLVKNL
;
A
#
# COMPACT_ATOMS: atom_id res chain seq x y z
N MET A 1 -2.98 10.13 4.78
CA MET A 1 -4.07 11.02 4.30
C MET A 1 -5.20 10.20 3.65
N SER A 2 -6.45 10.68 3.65
CA SER A 2 -7.58 10.10 2.89
C SER A 2 -7.94 11.00 1.69
N LEU A 3 -8.77 10.54 0.74
CA LEU A 3 -9.18 11.38 -0.42
C LEU A 3 -9.95 12.63 0.01
N GLY A 4 -10.87 12.50 0.97
CA GLY A 4 -11.63 13.65 1.49
C GLY A 4 -10.72 14.67 2.16
N LEU A 5 -9.74 14.19 2.95
CA LEU A 5 -8.77 15.06 3.60
C LEU A 5 -7.83 15.72 2.59
N ALA A 6 -7.36 14.99 1.58
CA ALA A 6 -6.54 15.54 0.50
C ALA A 6 -7.27 16.67 -0.24
N SER A 7 -8.53 16.42 -0.63
CA SER A 7 -9.37 17.43 -1.27
C SER A 7 -9.56 18.67 -0.38
N TRP A 8 -9.76 18.49 0.93
CA TRP A 8 -9.89 19.59 1.88
C TRP A 8 -8.64 20.46 1.93
N TYR A 9 -7.45 19.86 1.82
CA TYR A 9 -6.16 20.57 1.74
C TYR A 9 -5.78 21.03 0.32
N GLY A 10 -6.63 20.81 -0.69
CA GLY A 10 -6.33 21.18 -2.08
C GLY A 10 -5.26 20.32 -2.75
N VAL A 11 -5.02 19.10 -2.26
CA VAL A 11 -4.09 18.13 -2.85
C VAL A 11 -4.84 17.26 -3.86
N GLU A 12 -4.41 17.27 -5.12
CA GLU A 12 -4.92 16.36 -6.15
C GLU A 12 -4.33 14.97 -5.93
N ALA A 13 -5.12 14.08 -5.33
CA ALA A 13 -4.66 12.74 -4.97
C ALA A 13 -5.19 11.67 -5.93
N VAL A 14 -4.29 10.79 -6.38
CA VAL A 14 -4.62 9.56 -7.10
C VAL A 14 -4.64 8.41 -6.11
N ALA A 15 -5.50 7.41 -6.32
CA ALA A 15 -5.57 6.22 -5.49
C ALA A 15 -5.35 4.95 -6.30
N GLY A 16 -4.56 4.03 -5.76
CA GLY A 16 -4.43 2.65 -6.24
C GLY A 16 -4.97 1.68 -5.21
N LYS A 17 -5.50 0.55 -5.68
CA LYS A 17 -6.10 -0.48 -4.82
C LYS A 17 -5.67 -1.87 -5.24
N ALA A 18 -5.54 -2.75 -4.26
CA ALA A 18 -5.41 -4.18 -4.52
C ALA A 18 -6.15 -4.99 -3.46
N LYS A 19 -6.49 -6.22 -3.84
CA LYS A 19 -7.03 -7.24 -2.96
C LYS A 19 -6.17 -8.49 -3.05
N GLY A 20 -6.01 -9.16 -1.92
CA GLY A 20 -5.30 -10.42 -1.85
C GLY A 20 -5.56 -11.11 -0.53
N LEU A 21 -4.56 -11.87 -0.07
CA LEU A 21 -4.63 -12.64 1.16
C LEU A 21 -3.57 -12.17 2.15
N THR A 22 -3.88 -12.30 3.45
CA THR A 22 -2.94 -11.99 4.55
C THR A 22 -1.75 -12.93 4.62
N ARG A 23 -1.84 -14.13 4.02
CA ARG A 23 -0.83 -15.19 4.04
C ARG A 23 -0.55 -15.74 2.64
N ALA A 24 0.52 -16.50 2.48
CA ALA A 24 0.77 -17.26 1.27
C ALA A 24 -0.41 -18.20 0.97
N ARG A 25 -0.76 -18.38 -0.32
CA ARG A 25 -1.96 -19.11 -0.74
C ARG A 25 -2.01 -20.56 -0.23
N TYR A 26 -0.85 -21.19 -0.05
CA TYR A 26 -0.73 -22.56 0.44
C TYR A 26 -0.71 -22.64 1.97
N TYR A 27 -0.55 -21.52 2.68
CA TYR A 27 -0.49 -21.50 4.13
C TYR A 27 -1.92 -21.39 4.71
N PRO A 28 -2.30 -22.23 5.67
CA PRO A 28 -3.68 -22.29 6.16
C PRO A 28 -4.10 -21.01 6.89
N GLY A 29 -5.41 -20.73 6.88
CA GLY A 29 -6.02 -19.68 7.69
C GLY A 29 -5.96 -18.27 7.11
N ALA A 30 -5.57 -18.11 5.84
CA ALA A 30 -5.52 -16.82 5.17
C ALA A 30 -6.87 -16.07 5.21
N LYS A 31 -6.82 -14.75 5.42
CA LYS A 31 -7.97 -13.84 5.42
C LYS A 31 -7.87 -12.87 4.25
N GLU A 32 -9.00 -12.23 3.90
CA GLU A 32 -9.00 -11.17 2.89
C GLU A 32 -8.15 -9.98 3.39
N LEU A 33 -7.35 -9.44 2.47
CA LEU A 33 -6.55 -8.23 2.64
C LEU A 33 -6.89 -7.25 1.53
N ILE A 34 -7.38 -6.06 1.89
CA ILE A 34 -7.69 -4.97 0.96
C ILE A 34 -6.76 -3.80 1.28
N VAL A 35 -5.99 -3.37 0.29
CA VAL A 35 -5.06 -2.25 0.41
C VAL A 35 -5.48 -1.13 -0.52
N LYS A 36 -5.43 0.10 -0.02
CA LYS A 36 -5.53 1.32 -0.81
C LYS A 36 -4.36 2.24 -0.45
N VAL A 37 -3.69 2.74 -1.47
CA VAL A 37 -2.62 3.73 -1.34
C VAL A 37 -3.00 5.01 -2.08
N LEU A 38 -2.42 6.12 -1.69
CA LEU A 38 -2.64 7.44 -2.29
C LEU A 38 -1.30 8.11 -2.57
N ALA A 39 -1.21 8.75 -3.73
CA ALA A 39 -0.13 9.67 -4.06
C ALA A 39 -0.67 11.04 -4.47
N ASP A 40 0.13 12.08 -4.23
CA ASP A 40 -0.07 13.39 -4.82
C ASP A 40 0.26 13.31 -6.32
N LYS A 41 -0.69 13.68 -7.18
CA LYS A 41 -0.55 13.59 -8.64
C LYS A 41 0.57 14.49 -9.19
N ARG A 42 0.91 15.57 -8.50
CA ARG A 42 1.94 16.50 -8.97
C ARG A 42 3.36 16.04 -8.63
N THR A 43 3.52 15.45 -7.45
CA THR A 43 4.84 15.09 -6.92
C THR A 43 5.10 13.58 -6.97
N HIS A 44 4.06 12.79 -7.24
CA HIS A 44 4.04 11.33 -7.22
C HIS A 44 4.39 10.72 -5.86
N ARG A 45 4.55 11.54 -4.82
CA ARG A 45 4.88 11.11 -3.46
C ARG A 45 3.71 10.37 -2.86
N LEU A 46 3.99 9.27 -2.16
CA LEU A 46 2.99 8.60 -1.34
C LEU A 46 2.56 9.53 -0.20
N ILE A 47 1.24 9.75 -0.06
CA ILE A 47 0.65 10.66 0.95
C ILE A 47 -0.37 9.97 1.86
N GLY A 48 -0.75 8.73 1.56
CA GLY A 48 -1.72 8.00 2.37
C GLY A 48 -1.82 6.53 2.06
N ALA A 49 -2.30 5.79 3.05
CA ALA A 49 -2.56 4.36 2.96
C ALA A 49 -3.75 3.98 3.85
N GLN A 50 -4.47 2.94 3.45
CA GLN A 50 -5.56 2.33 4.20
C GLN A 50 -5.50 0.82 3.96
N ILE A 51 -5.65 0.04 5.04
CA ILE A 51 -5.67 -1.42 4.97
C ILE A 51 -6.87 -1.93 5.76
N ILE A 52 -7.62 -2.85 5.14
CA ILE A 52 -8.65 -3.65 5.80
C ILE A 52 -8.16 -5.09 5.74
N ALA A 53 -8.06 -5.74 6.90
CA ALA A 53 -7.58 -7.10 7.01
C ALA A 53 -8.32 -7.85 8.12
N GLY A 54 -8.55 -9.15 7.93
CA GLY A 54 -9.09 -10.02 8.99
C GLY A 54 -8.07 -10.39 10.08
N GLU A 55 -6.80 -10.02 9.91
CA GLU A 55 -5.68 -10.23 10.84
C GLU A 55 -4.50 -9.32 10.46
N GLU A 56 -3.57 -9.10 11.40
CA GLU A 56 -2.21 -8.59 11.17
C GLU A 56 -2.03 -7.57 10.03
N ALA A 57 -2.43 -6.32 10.28
CA ALA A 57 -2.21 -5.20 9.36
C ALA A 57 -1.05 -4.27 9.78
N THR A 58 -0.66 -4.30 11.06
CA THR A 58 0.21 -3.29 11.69
C THR A 58 1.55 -3.13 10.96
N GLY A 59 2.28 -4.22 10.71
CA GLY A 59 3.59 -4.14 10.05
C GLY A 59 3.54 -3.56 8.63
N ARG A 60 2.43 -3.76 7.90
CA ARG A 60 2.24 -3.14 6.57
C ARG A 60 1.91 -1.65 6.67
N ILE A 61 1.16 -1.26 7.70
CA ILE A 61 0.88 0.14 8.00
C ILE A 61 2.18 0.87 8.40
N ASP A 62 3.01 0.27 9.24
CA ASP A 62 4.29 0.84 9.66
C ASP A 62 5.24 1.00 8.47
N TRP A 63 5.30 -0.01 7.59
CA TRP A 63 6.08 0.04 6.36
C TRP A 63 5.66 1.19 5.43
N LEU A 64 4.35 1.32 5.16
CA LEU A 64 3.82 2.43 4.36
C LEU A 64 4.02 3.79 5.04
N THR A 65 3.94 3.83 6.37
CA THR A 65 4.23 5.04 7.16
C THR A 65 5.68 5.47 6.96
N SER A 66 6.63 4.55 7.06
CA SER A 66 8.05 4.83 6.83
C SER A 66 8.31 5.35 5.41
N ALA A 67 7.64 4.78 4.40
CA ALA A 67 7.74 5.24 3.02
C ALA A 67 7.22 6.69 2.86
N ILE A 68 6.04 6.98 3.41
CA ILE A 68 5.43 8.33 3.37
C ILE A 68 6.34 9.36 4.07
N LEU A 69 6.85 9.04 5.26
CA LEU A 69 7.75 9.91 6.02
C LEU A 69 9.06 10.16 5.28
N SER A 70 9.59 9.15 4.59
CA SER A 70 10.79 9.28 3.76
C SER A 70 10.55 10.06 2.47
N GLY A 71 9.28 10.30 2.12
CA GLY A 71 8.91 11.11 0.98
C GLY A 71 9.13 10.48 -0.38
N VAL A 72 9.20 9.16 -0.45
CA VAL A 72 9.43 8.43 -1.70
C VAL A 72 8.26 8.60 -2.68
N THR A 73 8.57 8.57 -3.97
CA THR A 73 7.54 8.48 -5.01
C THR A 73 6.97 7.06 -5.10
N ALA A 74 5.80 6.91 -5.72
CA ALA A 74 5.19 5.61 -5.96
C ALA A 74 6.10 4.70 -6.81
N GLU A 75 6.78 5.25 -7.82
CA GLU A 75 7.72 4.53 -8.67
C GLU A 75 8.98 4.13 -7.89
N GLU A 76 9.54 5.03 -7.06
CA GLU A 76 10.68 4.72 -6.21
C GLU A 76 10.34 3.62 -5.19
N PHE A 77 9.13 3.65 -4.62
CA PHE A 77 8.66 2.61 -3.72
C PHE A 77 8.73 1.23 -4.38
N LEU A 78 8.27 1.11 -5.64
CA LEU A 78 8.30 -0.15 -6.40
C LEU A 78 9.71 -0.67 -6.67
N VAL A 79 10.71 0.22 -6.74
CA VAL A 79 12.09 -0.15 -7.07
C VAL A 79 12.92 -0.45 -5.83
N ARG A 80 12.66 0.25 -4.71
CA ARG A 80 13.57 0.29 -3.56
C ARG A 80 13.03 -0.35 -2.29
N SER A 81 11.73 -0.61 -2.22
CA SER A 81 11.10 -1.14 -1.01
C SER A 81 10.78 -2.60 -1.21
N GLU A 82 11.06 -3.47 -0.25
CA GLU A 82 10.52 -4.84 -0.27
C GLU A 82 10.24 -5.27 1.16
N ASN A 83 9.17 -6.04 1.34
CA ASN A 83 8.87 -6.63 2.64
C ASN A 83 9.38 -8.07 2.66
N ALA A 84 9.82 -8.55 3.82
CA ALA A 84 10.27 -9.91 3.96
C ALA A 84 9.13 -10.89 3.62
N TYR A 85 9.42 -11.86 2.76
CA TYR A 85 8.51 -12.95 2.51
C TYR A 85 8.48 -13.91 3.70
N CYS A 86 7.29 -14.15 4.24
CA CYS A 86 7.07 -15.10 5.32
C CYS A 86 5.68 -15.74 5.12
N PRO A 87 5.59 -17.04 4.79
CA PRO A 87 4.32 -17.69 4.47
C PRO A 87 3.15 -17.45 5.45
N PRO A 88 3.34 -17.43 6.78
CA PRO A 88 2.26 -17.16 7.74
C PRO A 88 1.81 -15.69 7.78
N THR A 89 2.53 -14.73 7.19
CA THR A 89 2.24 -13.29 7.34
C THR A 89 2.24 -12.49 6.05
N SER A 90 2.74 -13.02 4.94
CA SER A 90 2.80 -12.34 3.64
C SER A 90 2.77 -13.29 2.44
N GLN A 91 2.35 -12.74 1.30
CA GLN A 91 2.52 -13.36 -0.01
C GLN A 91 3.94 -13.12 -0.52
N VAL A 92 4.39 -13.91 -1.51
CA VAL A 92 5.72 -13.72 -2.16
C VAL A 92 5.87 -12.29 -2.65
N ARG A 93 4.82 -11.74 -3.25
CA ARG A 93 4.71 -10.32 -3.55
C ARG A 93 3.58 -9.75 -2.71
N ASP A 94 3.88 -8.82 -1.82
CA ASP A 94 2.88 -8.28 -0.91
C ASP A 94 1.75 -7.56 -1.65
N VAL A 95 0.52 -7.61 -1.13
CA VAL A 95 -0.64 -6.92 -1.71
C VAL A 95 -0.45 -5.41 -1.75
N VAL A 96 0.36 -4.86 -0.84
CA VAL A 96 0.78 -3.45 -0.87
C VAL A 96 1.46 -3.09 -2.19
N PHE A 97 2.33 -3.97 -2.71
CA PHE A 97 3.01 -3.75 -3.98
C PHE A 97 2.04 -3.66 -5.14
N ALA A 98 1.08 -4.59 -5.20
CA ALA A 98 0.05 -4.60 -6.24
C ALA A 98 -0.81 -3.33 -6.20
N ALA A 99 -1.08 -2.79 -4.99
CA ALA A 99 -1.83 -1.55 -4.85
C ALA A 99 -1.03 -0.33 -5.35
N VAL A 100 0.29 -0.31 -5.16
CA VAL A 100 1.17 0.75 -5.67
C VAL A 100 1.35 0.62 -7.20
N GLU A 101 1.40 -0.58 -7.75
CA GLU A 101 1.38 -0.76 -9.21
C GLU A 101 0.08 -0.24 -9.84
N ASP A 102 -1.06 -0.53 -9.21
CA ASP A 102 -2.35 0.01 -9.62
C ASP A 102 -2.36 1.55 -9.52
N LEU A 103 -1.77 2.11 -8.46
CA LEU A 103 -1.61 3.56 -8.30
C LEU A 103 -0.82 4.18 -9.47
N VAL A 104 0.34 3.61 -9.81
CA VAL A 104 1.23 4.14 -10.85
C VAL A 104 0.57 4.14 -12.24
N LYS A 105 -0.31 3.19 -12.54
CA LYS A 105 -1.08 3.18 -13.80
C LYS A 105 -2.04 4.38 -13.93
N ASN A 106 -2.38 5.00 -12.81
CA ASN A 106 -3.35 6.09 -12.73
C ASN A 106 -2.71 7.45 -12.42
N LEU A 107 -1.39 7.51 -12.26
CA LEU A 107 -0.64 8.75 -12.03
C LEU A 107 -0.61 9.62 -13.29
#